data_AF-F6I0H4-F1
#
_entry.id   AF-F6I0H4-F1
#
_cell.length_a   1.000
_cell.length_b   1.000
_cell.length_c   1.000
_cell.angle_alpha   90.00
_cell.angle_beta   90.00
_cell.angle_gamma   90.00
#
_symmetry.space_group_name_H-M   'P 1'
#
loop_
_entity.id
_entity.type
_entity.pdbx_description
1 polymer ?
#
loop_
_entity_poly.entity_id
_entity_poly.type
_entity_poly.pdbx_seq_one_letter_code
_entity_poly.pdbx_strand_id
1 'polypeptide(L)'
;MVINTVLSVMAYDYLPKKLGVYLSDDGGSCLTFYALLEVSQFSKIWLPFCKKFKVEPRCPEAYFTSTPEPHHDDPLMVEEWSSIKKLYEDMRNRIESTMKVGQISEEIRKQHKGFGEWDLVSDPRNHQTILQVLLTVFYALQAYPIILI
;
A
#
# COMPACT_ATOMS: atom_id res chain seq x y z
N MET A 1 6.28 -9.34 -1.34
CA MET A 1 6.83 -8.09 -0.71
C MET A 1 6.08 -7.76 0.58
N VAL A 2 6.66 -7.01 1.53
CA VAL A 2 5.98 -6.60 2.80
C VAL A 2 4.64 -5.92 2.55
N ILE A 3 4.56 -5.14 1.46
CA ILE A 3 3.34 -4.43 1.04
C ILE A 3 2.12 -5.33 0.83
N ASN A 4 2.31 -6.59 0.39
CA ASN A 4 1.21 -7.53 0.17
C ASN A 4 0.59 -7.97 1.49
N THR A 5 1.41 -8.13 2.53
CA THR A 5 0.93 -8.39 3.88
C THR A 5 0.14 -7.21 4.42
N VAL A 6 0.64 -5.98 4.25
CA VAL A 6 -0.07 -4.75 4.68
C VAL A 6 -1.43 -4.66 4.00
N LEU A 7 -1.49 -4.82 2.68
CA LEU A 7 -2.76 -4.81 1.92
C LEU A 7 -3.71 -5.92 2.34
N SER A 8 -3.19 -7.13 2.60
CA SER A 8 -3.98 -8.27 3.08
C SER A 8 -4.62 -7.97 4.44
N VAL A 9 -3.86 -7.42 5.38
CA VAL A 9 -4.36 -7.03 6.71
C VAL A 9 -5.38 -5.90 6.58
N MET A 10 -5.11 -4.87 5.77
CA MET A 10 -6.07 -3.77 5.56
C MET A 10 -7.39 -4.22 4.94
N ALA A 11 -7.37 -5.27 4.11
CA ALA A 11 -8.55 -5.84 3.46
C ALA A 11 -9.27 -6.90 4.30
N TYR A 12 -8.82 -7.11 5.53
CA TYR A 12 -9.47 -7.99 6.50
C TYR A 12 -10.88 -7.47 6.83
N ASP A 13 -11.86 -8.37 6.86
CA ASP A 13 -13.26 -8.04 7.13
C ASP A 13 -13.48 -7.77 8.61
N TYR A 14 -13.01 -6.61 9.06
CA TYR A 14 -13.16 -6.13 10.42
C TYR A 14 -14.07 -4.91 10.48
N LEU A 15 -14.57 -4.63 11.68
CA LEU A 15 -15.40 -3.46 11.91
C LEU A 15 -14.69 -2.19 11.45
N PRO A 16 -15.34 -1.37 10.60
CA PRO A 16 -14.77 -0.11 10.17
C PRO A 16 -14.39 0.77 11.35
N LYS A 17 -13.29 1.54 11.19
CA LYS A 17 -12.71 2.40 12.24
C LYS A 17 -12.08 1.65 13.43
N LYS A 18 -12.07 0.32 13.44
CA LYS A 18 -11.41 -0.47 14.51
C LYS A 18 -10.12 -1.16 14.05
N LEU A 19 -9.75 -1.01 12.78
CA LEU A 19 -8.52 -1.56 12.22
C LEU A 19 -7.52 -0.44 11.96
N GLY A 20 -6.34 -0.56 12.55
CA GLY A 20 -5.14 0.21 12.21
C GLY A 20 -3.98 -0.74 12.00
N VAL A 21 -3.13 -0.44 11.04
CA VAL A 21 -1.96 -1.26 10.72
C VAL A 21 -0.71 -0.53 11.18
N TYR A 22 0.11 -1.20 11.99
CA TYR A 22 1.39 -0.71 12.45
C TYR A 22 2.48 -1.51 11.75
N LEU A 23 3.38 -0.84 11.04
CA LEU A 23 4.60 -1.42 10.50
C LEU A 23 5.76 -0.76 11.24
N SER A 24 6.64 -1.59 11.82
CA SER A 24 7.89 -1.10 12.38
C SER A 24 9.04 -1.49 11.48
N ASP A 25 9.95 -0.55 11.23
CA ASP A 25 11.14 -0.76 10.39
C ASP A 25 12.40 -0.38 11.17
N ASP A 26 13.09 -1.40 11.71
CA ASP A 26 14.35 -1.23 12.43
C ASP A 26 15.46 -0.59 11.58
N GLY A 27 15.35 -0.67 10.25
CA GLY A 27 16.30 -0.07 9.32
C GLY A 27 16.07 1.42 9.09
N GLY A 28 14.95 1.97 9.56
CA GLY A 28 14.57 3.37 9.36
C GLY A 28 14.65 3.78 7.89
N SER A 29 14.20 2.94 6.96
CA SER A 29 14.44 3.16 5.53
C SER A 29 13.39 4.07 4.89
N CYS A 30 13.84 5.10 4.18
CA CYS A 30 12.95 5.96 3.38
C CYS A 30 12.24 5.17 2.27
N LEU A 31 12.84 4.05 1.81
CA LEU A 31 12.24 3.16 0.81
C LEU A 31 11.05 2.40 1.38
N THR A 32 11.08 2.00 2.65
CA THR A 32 9.94 1.41 3.35
C THR A 32 8.79 2.41 3.41
N PHE A 33 9.08 3.67 3.74
CA PHE A 33 8.08 4.73 3.74
C PHE A 33 7.49 4.99 2.35
N TYR A 34 8.31 5.01 1.31
CA TYR A 34 7.84 5.11 -0.09
C TYR A 34 6.91 3.95 -0.47
N ALA A 35 7.29 2.71 -0.15
CA ALA A 35 6.46 1.54 -0.42
C ALA A 35 5.11 1.62 0.31
N LEU A 36 5.08 2.11 1.55
CA LEU A 36 3.84 2.34 2.28
C LEU A 36 2.99 3.48 1.69
N LEU A 37 3.63 4.53 1.15
CA LEU A 37 2.92 5.60 0.45
C LEU A 37 2.20 5.06 -0.79
N GLU A 38 2.87 4.26 -1.62
CA GLU A 38 2.27 3.57 -2.77
C GLU A 38 1.13 2.63 -2.34
N VAL A 39 1.31 1.85 -1.28
CA VAL A 39 0.25 1.01 -0.68
C VAL A 39 -0.95 1.83 -0.23
N SER A 40 -0.72 2.97 0.42
CA SER A 40 -1.82 3.83 0.90
C SER A 40 -2.68 4.33 -0.27
N GLN A 41 -2.09 4.58 -1.43
CA GLN A 41 -2.80 4.99 -2.63
C GLN A 41 -3.58 3.81 -3.24
N PHE A 42 -2.92 2.67 -3.45
CA PHE A 42 -3.56 1.48 -4.03
C PHE A 42 -4.66 0.90 -3.12
N SER A 43 -4.51 0.98 -1.80
CA SER A 43 -5.54 0.50 -0.86
C SER A 43 -6.91 1.15 -1.11
N LYS A 44 -6.95 2.41 -1.57
CA LYS A 44 -8.20 3.14 -1.89
C LYS A 44 -9.05 2.46 -2.96
N ILE A 45 -8.46 1.63 -3.81
CA ILE A 45 -9.16 0.87 -4.84
C ILE A 45 -9.23 -0.62 -4.50
N TRP A 46 -8.22 -1.16 -3.82
CA TRP A 46 -8.16 -2.58 -3.46
C TRP A 46 -9.17 -2.97 -2.40
N LEU A 47 -9.34 -2.18 -1.33
CA LEU A 47 -10.25 -2.56 -0.24
C LEU A 47 -11.72 -2.58 -0.69
N PRO A 48 -12.23 -1.58 -1.45
CA PRO A 48 -13.58 -1.62 -1.99
C PRO A 48 -13.79 -2.79 -2.96
N PHE A 49 -12.79 -3.08 -3.80
CA PHE A 49 -12.82 -4.24 -4.70
C PHE A 49 -12.91 -5.55 -3.91
N CYS A 50 -12.08 -5.73 -2.89
CA CYS A 50 -12.12 -6.89 -2.01
C CYS A 50 -13.48 -7.10 -1.36
N LYS A 51 -14.08 -6.01 -0.87
CA LYS A 51 -15.39 -6.05 -0.24
C LYS A 51 -16.51 -6.34 -1.23
N LYS A 52 -16.49 -5.69 -2.40
CA LYS A 52 -17.51 -5.82 -3.45
C LYS A 52 -17.57 -7.25 -3.99
N PHE A 53 -16.41 -7.84 -4.28
CA PHE A 53 -16.32 -9.16 -4.92
C PHE A 53 -15.97 -10.31 -3.96
N LYS A 54 -15.91 -10.03 -2.64
CA LYS A 54 -15.56 -11.02 -1.61
C LYS A 54 -14.27 -11.79 -1.96
N VAL A 55 -13.26 -11.04 -2.39
CA VAL A 55 -11.97 -11.54 -2.85
C VAL A 55 -11.33 -12.45 -1.80
N GLU A 56 -10.89 -13.64 -2.17
CA GLU A 56 -10.02 -14.48 -1.36
C GLU A 56 -8.97 -15.15 -2.26
N PRO A 57 -7.68 -15.18 -1.86
CA PRO A 57 -7.10 -14.56 -0.66
C PRO A 57 -7.02 -13.02 -0.76
N ARG A 58 -6.98 -12.32 0.38
CA ARG A 58 -6.86 -10.83 0.44
C ARG A 58 -5.51 -10.24 0.05
N CYS A 59 -4.49 -11.10 -0.02
CA CYS A 59 -3.19 -10.73 -0.55
C CYS A 59 -3.30 -10.56 -2.08
N PRO A 60 -3.05 -9.36 -2.65
CA PRO A 60 -3.22 -9.14 -4.09
C PRO A 60 -2.30 -10.04 -4.93
N GLU A 61 -1.05 -10.22 -4.50
CA GLU A 61 -0.09 -11.12 -5.17
C GLU A 61 -0.61 -12.55 -5.25
N ALA A 62 -1.10 -13.08 -4.12
CA ALA A 62 -1.66 -14.42 -4.08
C ALA A 62 -2.92 -14.50 -4.94
N TYR A 63 -3.83 -13.53 -4.82
CA TYR A 63 -5.08 -13.49 -5.57
C TYR A 63 -4.85 -13.49 -7.09
N PHE A 64 -4.04 -12.58 -7.61
CA PHE A 64 -3.81 -12.49 -9.06
C PHE A 64 -2.96 -13.63 -9.62
N THR A 65 -2.25 -14.37 -8.76
CA THR A 65 -1.50 -15.57 -9.17
C THR A 65 -2.39 -16.81 -9.19
N SER A 66 -3.32 -16.95 -8.23
CA SER A 66 -4.15 -18.15 -8.07
C SER A 66 -5.51 -18.07 -8.77
N THR A 67 -6.04 -16.87 -8.99
CA THR A 67 -7.40 -16.67 -9.47
C THR A 67 -7.40 -16.46 -10.98
N PRO A 68 -8.13 -17.30 -11.75
CA PRO A 68 -8.27 -17.09 -13.18
C PRO A 68 -9.04 -15.81 -13.46
N GLU A 69 -8.89 -15.27 -14.68
CA GLU A 69 -9.67 -14.11 -15.10
C GLU A 69 -11.18 -14.43 -15.03
N PRO A 70 -12.01 -13.49 -14.55
CA PRO A 70 -13.44 -13.72 -14.45
C PRO A 70 -14.08 -13.99 -15.81
N HIS A 71 -15.09 -14.87 -15.82
CA HIS A 71 -15.86 -15.17 -17.03
C HIS A 71 -16.61 -13.93 -17.54
N HIS A 72 -16.85 -13.87 -18.85
CA HIS A 72 -17.50 -12.74 -19.53
C HIS A 72 -18.98 -12.54 -19.20
N ASP A 73 -19.52 -13.28 -18.22
CA ASP A 73 -20.92 -13.20 -17.82
C ASP A 73 -21.25 -11.88 -17.10
N ASP A 74 -20.24 -11.21 -16.52
CA ASP A 74 -20.35 -9.85 -15.97
C ASP A 74 -19.25 -8.93 -16.54
N PRO A 75 -19.56 -8.15 -17.61
CA PRO A 75 -18.61 -7.23 -18.23
C PRO A 75 -18.02 -6.19 -17.28
N LEU A 76 -18.81 -5.72 -16.29
CA LEU A 76 -18.35 -4.73 -15.31
C LEU A 76 -17.32 -5.33 -14.36
N MET A 77 -17.53 -6.59 -13.94
CA MET A 77 -16.55 -7.32 -13.13
C MET A 77 -15.25 -7.54 -13.90
N VAL A 78 -15.32 -7.90 -15.18
CA VAL A 78 -14.13 -8.12 -16.03
C VAL A 78 -13.33 -6.83 -16.19
N GLU A 79 -13.99 -5.70 -16.45
CA GLU A 79 -13.34 -4.40 -16.59
C GLU A 79 -12.69 -3.95 -15.27
N GLU A 80 -13.42 -4.04 -14.15
CA GLU A 80 -12.88 -3.68 -12.84
C GLU A 80 -11.71 -4.59 -12.44
N TRP A 81 -11.83 -5.90 -12.62
CA TRP A 81 -10.76 -6.86 -12.30
C TRP A 81 -9.48 -6.54 -13.09
N SER A 82 -9.60 -6.32 -14.41
CA SER A 82 -8.46 -6.00 -15.29
C SER A 82 -7.80 -4.67 -14.89
N SER A 83 -8.61 -3.65 -14.61
CA SER A 83 -8.15 -2.35 -14.13
C SER A 83 -7.39 -2.45 -12.81
N ILE A 84 -7.94 -3.18 -11.82
CA ILE A 84 -7.29 -3.36 -10.51
C ILE A 84 -6.00 -4.18 -10.64
N LYS A 85 -5.98 -5.24 -11.45
CA LYS A 85 -4.76 -6.03 -11.70
C LYS A 85 -3.65 -5.17 -12.29
N LYS A 86 -3.98 -4.36 -13.30
CA LYS A 86 -3.02 -3.43 -13.90
C LYS A 86 -2.48 -2.43 -12.88
N LEU A 87 -3.36 -1.82 -12.07
CA LEU A 87 -2.95 -0.86 -11.05
C LEU A 87 -2.09 -1.50 -9.95
N TYR A 88 -2.34 -2.76 -9.61
CA TYR A 88 -1.48 -3.54 -8.72
C TYR A 88 -0.08 -3.76 -9.32
N GLU A 89 -0.01 -4.21 -10.57
CA GLU A 89 1.27 -4.42 -11.28
C GLU A 89 2.06 -3.11 -11.42
N ASP A 90 1.38 -2.01 -11.77
CA ASP A 90 1.99 -0.69 -11.87
C ASP A 90 2.58 -0.22 -10.53
N MET A 91 1.83 -0.39 -9.43
CA MET A 91 2.32 -0.10 -8.07
C MET A 91 3.54 -0.97 -7.72
N ARG A 92 3.46 -2.29 -7.98
CA ARG A 92 4.57 -3.22 -7.70
C ARG A 92 5.83 -2.81 -8.47
N ASN A 93 5.69 -2.50 -9.76
CA ASN A 93 6.79 -2.10 -10.63
C ASN A 93 7.44 -0.79 -10.17
N ARG A 94 6.64 0.21 -9.76
CA ARG A 94 7.17 1.46 -9.20
C ARG A 94 8.02 1.18 -7.96
N ILE A 95 7.50 0.42 -6.99
CA ILE A 95 8.23 0.07 -5.77
C ILE A 95 9.52 -0.69 -6.10
N GLU A 96 9.45 -1.74 -6.92
CA GLU A 96 10.62 -2.55 -7.27
C GLU A 96 11.69 -1.74 -8.02
N SER A 97 11.28 -0.86 -8.95
CA SER A 97 12.23 -0.01 -9.68
C SER A 97 12.95 0.97 -8.74
N THR A 98 12.23 1.63 -7.84
CA THR A 98 12.83 2.52 -6.84
C THR A 98 13.73 1.76 -5.87
N MET A 99 13.34 0.56 -5.43
CA MET A 99 14.17 -0.29 -4.57
C MET A 99 15.46 -0.75 -5.27
N LYS A 100 15.40 -1.08 -6.56
CA LYS A 100 16.59 -1.45 -7.36
C LYS A 100 17.56 -0.28 -7.52
N VAL A 101 17.04 0.92 -7.70
CA VAL A 101 17.86 2.14 -7.77
C VAL A 101 18.40 2.53 -6.37
N GLY A 102 17.66 2.20 -5.31
CA GLY A 102 18.02 2.53 -3.92
C GLY A 102 17.82 4.01 -3.57
N GLN A 103 17.19 4.80 -4.46
CA GLN A 103 16.99 6.23 -4.29
C GLN A 103 15.59 6.64 -4.77
N ILE A 104 14.96 7.54 -4.01
CA ILE A 104 13.68 8.16 -4.33
C ILE A 104 13.97 9.49 -5.02
N SER A 105 13.32 9.77 -6.15
CA SER A 105 13.53 11.02 -6.88
C SER A 105 12.99 12.22 -6.10
N GLU A 106 13.56 13.40 -6.34
CA GLU A 106 13.14 14.65 -5.68
C GLU A 106 11.68 15.00 -6.00
N GLU A 107 11.18 14.65 -7.19
CA GLU A 107 9.79 14.84 -7.56
C GLU A 107 8.85 14.03 -6.67
N ILE A 108 9.20 12.77 -6.36
CA ILE A 108 8.41 11.90 -5.48
C ILE A 108 8.51 12.40 -4.02
N ARG A 109 9.71 12.79 -3.58
CA ARG A 109 9.91 13.30 -2.22
C ARG A 109 9.05 14.53 -1.93
N LYS A 110 8.88 15.43 -2.91
CA LYS A 110 8.02 16.62 -2.81
C LYS A 110 6.53 16.32 -2.70
N GLN A 111 6.08 15.11 -3.06
CA GLN A 111 4.68 14.72 -2.98
C GLN A 111 4.21 14.48 -1.53
N HIS A 112 5.13 14.20 -0.60
CA HIS A 112 4.77 13.93 0.78
C HIS A 112 5.78 14.51 1.78
N LYS A 113 5.32 15.43 2.64
CA LYS A 113 6.16 16.11 3.65
C LYS A 113 6.93 15.18 4.59
N GLY A 114 6.41 13.97 4.82
CA GLY A 114 7.03 12.95 5.66
C GLY A 114 8.43 12.51 5.21
N PHE A 115 8.79 12.69 3.93
CA PHE A 115 10.14 12.42 3.48
C PHE A 115 11.21 13.33 4.10
N GLY A 116 10.81 14.53 4.59
CA GLY A 116 11.71 15.46 5.24
C GLY A 116 12.36 14.91 6.52
N GLU A 117 11.76 13.91 7.17
CA GLU A 117 12.35 13.28 8.35
C GLU A 117 13.71 12.62 8.03
N TRP A 118 13.86 12.07 6.83
CA TRP A 118 15.11 11.44 6.38
C TRP A 118 16.19 12.43 5.96
N ASP A 119 15.81 13.68 5.66
CA ASP A 119 16.78 14.76 5.39
C ASP A 119 17.47 15.23 6.67
N LEU A 120 16.87 14.97 7.83
CA LEU A 120 17.42 15.28 9.15
C LEU A 120 18.30 14.13 9.70
N VAL A 121 18.23 12.93 9.10
CA VAL A 121 19.00 11.76 9.54
C VAL A 121 20.44 11.85 9.02
N SER A 122 21.37 12.08 9.93
CA SER A 122 22.80 12.14 9.61
C SER A 122 23.49 10.77 9.67
N ASP A 123 23.02 9.87 10.54
CA ASP A 123 23.51 8.48 10.69
C ASP A 123 22.31 7.52 10.80
N PRO A 124 22.13 6.59 9.83
CA PRO A 124 21.06 5.59 9.88
C PRO A 124 21.12 4.63 11.09
N ARG A 125 22.23 4.58 11.83
CA ARG A 125 22.34 3.78 13.07
C ARG A 125 22.11 4.62 14.33
N ASN A 126 22.00 5.93 14.17
CA ASN A 126 21.82 6.89 15.26
C ASN A 126 20.90 8.02 14.79
N HIS A 127 19.62 7.69 14.71
CA HIS A 127 18.54 8.63 14.41
C HIS A 127 17.48 8.59 15.51
N GLN A 128 16.72 9.67 15.63
CA GLN A 128 15.52 9.69 16.44
C GLN A 128 14.43 8.78 15.83
N THR A 129 13.46 8.34 16.63
CA THR A 129 12.28 7.63 16.10
C THR A 129 11.57 8.46 15.04
N ILE A 130 11.26 7.83 13.90
CA ILE A 130 10.53 8.47 12.79
C ILE A 130 9.12 7.88 12.77
N LEU A 131 8.14 8.65 13.24
CA LEU A 131 6.74 8.24 13.23
C LEU A 131 5.99 8.90 12.06
N GLN A 132 5.42 8.09 11.17
CA GLN A 132 4.59 8.57 10.06
C GLN A 132 3.22 7.90 10.07
N VAL A 133 2.17 8.70 9.85
CA VAL A 133 0.79 8.21 9.76
C VAL A 133 0.25 8.51 8.37
N LEU A 134 -0.03 7.45 7.61
CA LEU A 134 -0.68 7.52 6.31
C LEU A 134 -2.16 7.20 6.47
N LEU A 135 -3.02 8.15 6.10
CA LEU A 135 -4.47 7.99 6.21
C LEU A 135 -5.07 7.59 4.86
N THR A 136 -5.61 6.37 4.80
CA THR A 136 -6.48 5.96 3.70
C THR A 136 -7.93 6.28 4.06
N VAL A 137 -8.50 7.35 3.50
CA VAL A 137 -9.90 7.75 3.71
C VAL A 137 -10.80 7.21 2.59
N PHE A 138 -11.85 6.48 2.97
CA PHE A 138 -12.96 6.09 2.10
C PHE A 138 -14.18 6.96 2.41
N TYR A 139 -14.77 7.58 1.37
CA TYR A 139 -16.03 8.33 1.36
C TYR A 139 -16.58 8.64 2.77
N ALA A 140 -16.11 9.76 3.33
CA ALA A 140 -16.56 10.43 4.55
C ALA A 140 -16.61 9.65 5.89
N LEU A 141 -16.42 8.32 5.97
CA LEU A 141 -16.68 7.60 7.23
C LEU A 141 -15.70 6.49 7.60
N GLN A 142 -14.69 6.12 6.80
CA GLN A 142 -13.76 5.05 7.18
C GLN A 142 -12.32 5.43 6.86
N ALA A 143 -11.49 5.54 7.90
CA ALA A 143 -10.05 5.73 7.78
C ALA A 143 -9.34 4.47 8.27
N TYR A 144 -8.40 3.97 7.48
CA TYR A 144 -7.50 2.89 7.89
C TYR A 144 -6.09 3.50 7.98
N PRO A 145 -5.62 3.82 9.20
CA PRO A 145 -4.29 4.37 9.36
C PRO A 145 -3.26 3.26 9.12
N ILE A 146 -2.26 3.57 8.30
CA ILE A 146 -0.98 2.86 8.27
C ILE A 146 -0.01 3.70 9.07
N ILE A 147 0.54 3.14 10.12
CA ILE A 147 1.45 3.82 11.04
C ILE A 147 2.82 3.16 10.86
N LEU A 148 3.78 3.94 10.38
CA LEU A 148 5.19 3.57 10.35
C LEU A 148 5.85 4.06 11.63
N ILE A 149 6.53 3.15 12.35
CA ILE A 149 7.28 3.42 13.59
C ILE A 149 8.74 3.04 13.40
#